data_AF-A0A7L0UPE7-F1
#
_entry.id   AF-A0A7L0UPE7-F1
#
_cell.length_a   1.000
_cell.length_b   1.000
_cell.length_c   1.000
_cell.angle_alpha   90.00
_cell.angle_beta   90.00
_cell.angle_gamma   90.00
#
_symmetry.space_group_name_H-M   'P 1'
#
loop_
_entity.id
_entity.type
_entity.pdbx_description
1 polymer ?
#
loop_
_entity_poly.entity_id
_entity_poly.type
_entity_poly.pdbx_seq_one_letter_code
_entity_poly.pdbx_strand_id
1 'polypeptide(L)'
;QELLKLPAFMRVSSTGNMLSHVGHTILGMNTVQLYMKVPGSRTPDRWGVAKGSGASAVRGACVCLGVSWCGWAWLWACPVCALTPPPLRHGVDYLTGSWWPVLEDLYRSNIPVYRFVQRPGDLVWINAGTVHWVQATGWCNNIAWNVGPLTAYQYQLALERYEWNEVKNVKSIVPMIHVSWNVARTVKISDPDLYKMIKYCLMQSIKHCQVQRESLVRAGKKIAYQGRVKDEPAYYCNECDVEVFNILFVTSETGGRNTYLVHCEGCARRRSGALHGVIVLEQYKTEELMQIYDGFTL
;
A
#
# COMPACT_ATOMS: atom_id res chain seq x y z
N GLN A 1 12.34 2.40 -21.60
CA GLN A 1 13.81 2.45 -21.72
C GLN A 1 14.37 3.77 -21.20
N GLU A 2 13.82 4.93 -21.58
CA GLU A 2 14.29 6.24 -21.09
C GLU A 2 14.34 6.40 -19.57
N LEU A 3 13.33 5.90 -18.84
CA LEU A 3 13.28 6.00 -17.37
C LEU A 3 14.37 5.19 -16.64
N LEU A 4 15.05 4.27 -17.33
CA LEU A 4 16.19 3.54 -16.76
C LEU A 4 17.42 4.43 -16.58
N LYS A 5 17.47 5.59 -17.24
CA LYS A 5 18.53 6.59 -17.08
C LYS A 5 18.47 7.30 -15.73
N LEU A 6 17.34 7.23 -15.01
CA LEU A 6 17.19 7.80 -13.68
C LEU A 6 18.08 7.08 -12.64
N PRO A 7 18.44 7.73 -11.53
CA PRO A 7 19.08 7.09 -10.39
C PRO A 7 18.26 5.92 -9.85
N ALA A 8 18.90 4.88 -9.34
CA ALA A 8 18.25 3.64 -8.94
C ALA A 8 17.11 3.81 -7.90
N PHE A 9 17.23 4.78 -6.99
CA PHE A 9 16.21 5.07 -5.98
C PHE A 9 14.95 5.75 -6.54
N MET A 10 15.02 6.27 -7.77
CA MET A 10 13.89 6.91 -8.46
C MET A 10 13.27 6.00 -9.53
N ARG A 11 13.89 4.88 -9.87
CA ARG A 11 13.40 3.99 -10.93
C ARG A 11 12.12 3.28 -10.50
N VAL A 12 11.26 3.03 -11.49
CA VAL A 12 10.02 2.24 -11.34
C VAL A 12 10.29 0.86 -10.73
N SER A 13 11.37 0.22 -11.16
CA SER A 13 11.84 -1.07 -10.65
C SER A 13 13.29 -0.98 -10.20
N SER A 14 13.57 -1.40 -8.97
CA SER A 14 14.90 -1.41 -8.36
C SER A 14 14.93 -2.38 -7.18
N THR A 15 16.07 -3.03 -6.93
CA THR A 15 16.24 -3.90 -5.75
C THR A 15 16.07 -3.13 -4.44
N GLY A 16 16.38 -1.83 -4.44
CA GLY A 16 16.19 -0.92 -3.31
C GLY A 16 14.78 -0.36 -3.16
N ASN A 17 13.82 -0.81 -3.98
CA ASN A 17 12.42 -0.36 -3.96
C ASN A 17 11.50 -1.49 -3.45
N MET A 18 10.87 -1.31 -2.29
CA MET A 18 9.90 -2.26 -1.71
C MET A 18 8.78 -2.65 -2.67
N LEU A 19 8.35 -1.74 -3.55
CA LEU A 19 7.27 -2.00 -4.51
C LEU A 19 7.70 -2.95 -5.65
N SER A 20 9.01 -3.13 -5.85
CA SER A 20 9.55 -4.16 -6.75
C SER A 20 9.49 -5.56 -6.12
N HIS A 21 9.36 -5.65 -4.80
CA HIS A 21 9.24 -6.90 -4.04
C HIS A 21 7.78 -7.32 -3.80
N VAL A 22 6.82 -6.66 -4.43
CA VAL A 22 5.39 -7.02 -4.36
C VAL A 22 5.09 -8.32 -5.13
N GLY A 23 5.90 -8.66 -6.14
CA GLY A 23 5.73 -9.87 -6.95
C GLY A 23 4.56 -9.84 -7.94
N HIS A 24 3.79 -8.74 -8.01
CA HIS A 24 2.75 -8.53 -9.01
C HIS A 24 2.59 -7.05 -9.35
N THR A 25 1.87 -6.75 -10.42
CA THR A 25 1.65 -5.39 -10.88
C THR A 25 0.61 -4.66 -10.03
N ILE A 26 0.99 -3.48 -9.53
CA ILE A 26 0.10 -2.49 -8.94
C ILE A 26 0.08 -1.28 -9.86
N LEU A 27 -1.05 -1.12 -10.57
CA LEU A 27 -1.24 -0.05 -11.54
C LEU A 27 -1.07 1.33 -10.90
N GLY A 28 -0.12 2.11 -11.41
CA GLY A 28 0.20 3.45 -10.93
C GLY A 28 1.15 3.54 -9.75
N MET A 29 1.56 2.41 -9.19
CA MET A 29 2.55 2.39 -8.12
C MET A 29 3.88 1.85 -8.64
N ASN A 30 3.94 0.55 -8.98
CA ASN A 30 5.12 -0.06 -9.60
C ASN A 30 5.05 -0.07 -11.13
N THR A 31 4.13 0.72 -11.68
CA THR A 31 3.98 1.00 -13.12
C THR A 31 3.72 2.48 -13.31
N VAL A 32 4.16 3.00 -14.46
CA VAL A 32 4.05 4.41 -14.78
C VAL A 32 2.61 4.77 -15.13
N GLN A 33 2.11 5.87 -14.56
CA GLN A 33 0.88 6.53 -14.97
C GLN A 33 1.17 7.82 -15.73
N LEU A 34 0.44 8.04 -16.81
CA LEU A 34 0.46 9.27 -17.60
C LEU A 34 -0.77 10.12 -17.26
N TYR A 35 -0.54 11.41 -17.06
CA TYR A 35 -1.57 12.41 -16.82
C TYR A 35 -1.49 13.46 -17.93
N MET A 36 -2.56 13.61 -18.71
CA MET A 36 -2.71 14.67 -19.71
C MET A 36 -3.61 15.76 -19.14
N LYS A 37 -3.16 17.01 -19.16
CA LYS A 37 -3.78 18.10 -18.41
C LYS A 37 -3.91 19.37 -19.26
N VAL A 38 -5.02 20.06 -19.04
CA VAL A 38 -5.28 21.44 -19.50
C VAL A 38 -5.20 22.41 -18.32
N PRO A 39 -5.06 23.74 -18.54
CA PRO A 39 -5.06 24.72 -17.46
C PRO A 39 -6.27 24.54 -16.52
N GLY A 40 -6.01 24.51 -15.21
CA GLY A 40 -7.05 24.27 -14.20
C GLY A 40 -7.32 22.79 -13.87
N SER A 41 -6.69 21.83 -14.57
CA SER A 41 -6.78 20.41 -14.20
C SER A 41 -6.21 20.20 -12.80
N ARG A 42 -7.04 19.66 -11.89
CA ARG A 42 -6.66 19.44 -10.50
C ARG A 42 -6.55 17.96 -10.18
N THR A 43 -5.48 17.62 -9.48
CA THR A 43 -5.42 16.40 -8.69
C THR A 43 -5.67 16.84 -7.25
N PRO A 44 -6.91 16.69 -6.73
CA PRO A 44 -7.20 16.99 -5.33
C PRO A 44 -6.36 16.08 -4.45
N ASP A 45 -6.14 16.50 -3.20
CA ASP A 45 -5.57 15.57 -2.24
C ASP A 45 -6.56 14.42 -2.06
N ARG A 46 -6.03 13.22 -2.21
CA ARG A 46 -6.78 11.99 -2.20
C ARG A 46 -5.84 11.00 -1.54
N TRP A 47 -6.01 10.77 -0.24
CA TRP A 47 -5.23 9.80 0.53
C TRP A 47 -5.63 8.33 0.28
N GLY A 48 -6.52 8.09 -0.68
CA GLY A 48 -7.18 6.81 -0.91
C GLY A 48 -7.65 6.61 -2.36
N VAL A 49 -7.48 5.38 -2.80
CA VAL A 49 -7.77 4.78 -4.11
C VAL A 49 -8.96 5.40 -4.86
N ALA A 50 -8.68 6.13 -5.95
CA ALA A 50 -9.55 6.01 -7.13
C ALA A 50 -9.00 4.87 -7.98
N LYS A 51 -9.91 4.08 -8.58
CA LYS A 51 -9.65 2.88 -9.40
C LYS A 51 -8.75 3.07 -10.64
N GLY A 52 -7.88 4.08 -10.67
CA GLY A 52 -6.94 4.35 -11.75
C GLY A 52 -5.84 5.37 -11.44
N SER A 53 -5.65 5.82 -10.20
CA SER A 53 -4.57 6.77 -9.85
C SER A 53 -3.82 6.29 -8.60
N GLY A 54 -2.72 5.57 -8.80
CA GLY A 54 -1.94 4.90 -7.75
C GLY A 54 -1.14 5.83 -6.84
N ALA A 55 -1.19 7.14 -7.08
CA ALA A 55 -0.25 8.11 -6.52
C ALA A 55 -0.24 8.23 -4.98
N SER A 56 -1.32 7.84 -4.28
CA SER A 56 -1.50 8.12 -2.85
C SER A 56 -1.90 6.92 -1.99
N ALA A 57 -1.86 5.70 -2.53
CA ALA A 57 -2.34 4.52 -1.78
C ALA A 57 -1.35 3.97 -0.75
N VAL A 58 -0.10 4.42 -0.78
CA VAL A 58 0.90 4.17 0.25
C VAL A 58 1.61 5.47 0.52
N ARG A 59 2.08 5.67 1.75
CA ARG A 59 3.07 6.69 2.09
C ARG A 59 4.42 6.43 1.41
N GLY A 60 4.45 5.93 0.17
CA GLY A 60 5.64 5.71 -0.64
C GLY A 60 6.07 7.03 -1.25
N ALA A 61 7.37 7.19 -1.50
CA ALA A 61 7.82 8.35 -2.22
C ALA A 61 7.28 8.32 -3.66
N CYS A 62 6.79 9.46 -4.15
CA CYS A 62 6.27 9.56 -5.51
C CYS A 62 7.22 10.42 -6.35
N VAL A 63 7.54 9.92 -7.55
CA VAL A 63 8.40 10.60 -8.52
C VAL A 63 7.50 11.12 -9.62
N CYS A 64 7.41 12.44 -9.74
CA CYS A 64 6.64 13.09 -10.80
C CYS A 64 7.56 13.83 -11.75
N LEU A 65 7.57 13.45 -13.02
CA LEU A 65 8.26 14.16 -14.09
C LEU A 65 7.24 14.98 -14.88
N GLY A 66 7.49 16.28 -15.01
CA GLY A 66 6.67 17.20 -15.78
C GLY A 66 7.29 17.51 -17.14
N VAL A 67 6.47 17.49 -18.19
CA VAL A 67 6.87 17.92 -19.54
C VAL A 67 6.45 19.37 -19.82
N SER A 68 5.77 20.03 -18.87
CA SER A 68 5.57 21.49 -18.84
C SER A 68 5.04 21.97 -17.47
N TRP A 69 4.56 23.21 -17.38
CA TRP A 69 4.31 23.95 -16.14
C TRP A 69 3.17 23.35 -15.28
N CYS A 70 3.49 23.01 -14.03
CA CYS A 70 2.54 22.57 -13.01
C CYS A 70 2.75 23.35 -11.71
N GLY A 71 1.67 23.85 -11.11
CA GLY A 71 1.70 24.40 -9.76
C GLY A 71 1.52 23.28 -8.74
N TRP A 72 2.44 23.21 -7.78
CA TRP A 72 2.38 22.24 -6.69
C TRP A 72 2.30 22.93 -5.34
N ALA A 73 1.49 22.35 -4.45
CA ALA A 73 1.47 22.73 -3.05
C ALA A 73 1.42 21.47 -2.17
N TRP A 74 2.21 21.46 -1.11
CA TRP A 74 2.37 20.32 -0.21
C TRP A 74 2.41 20.77 1.24
N LEU A 75 1.96 19.88 2.10
CA LEU A 75 1.98 19.98 3.55
C LEU A 75 2.97 18.94 4.09
N TRP A 76 3.88 19.37 4.97
CA TRP A 76 4.76 18.43 5.67
C TRP A 76 3.96 17.57 6.65
N ALA A 77 4.23 16.27 6.67
CA ALA A 77 3.51 15.31 7.48
C ALA A 77 3.89 15.46 8.97
N CYS A 78 3.20 16.33 9.70
CA CYS A 78 3.30 16.36 11.15
C CYS A 78 2.34 15.29 11.74
N PRO A 79 2.84 14.34 12.56
CA PRO A 79 2.00 13.35 13.26
C PRO A 79 0.89 13.98 14.12
N VAL A 80 1.11 15.22 14.58
CA VAL A 80 0.21 15.96 15.49
C VAL A 80 -0.99 16.59 14.78
N CYS A 81 -0.97 16.70 13.44
CA CYS A 81 -2.11 17.24 12.67
C CYS A 81 -3.31 16.28 12.59
N ALA A 82 -3.23 15.10 13.22
CA ALA A 82 -4.24 14.06 13.23
C ALA A 82 -5.42 14.28 14.20
N LEU A 83 -5.47 15.39 14.96
CA LEU A 83 -6.54 15.61 15.95
C LEU A 83 -7.88 16.06 15.35
N THR A 84 -7.90 16.57 14.12
CA THR A 84 -9.08 16.64 13.22
C THR A 84 -8.63 17.34 11.93
N PRO A 85 -8.32 16.62 10.84
CA PRO A 85 -7.97 17.29 9.60
C PRO A 85 -9.14 18.19 9.14
N PRO A 86 -8.86 19.39 8.59
CA PRO A 86 -9.88 20.34 8.13
C PRO A 86 -11.06 19.75 7.31
N PRO A 87 -10.88 18.69 6.49
CA PRO A 87 -11.99 18.06 5.74
C PRO A 87 -13.11 17.49 6.62
N LEU A 88 -12.82 17.04 7.85
CA LEU A 88 -13.85 16.55 8.78
C LEU A 88 -14.83 17.65 9.20
N ARG A 89 -14.38 18.92 9.21
CA ARG A 89 -15.26 20.07 9.52
C ARG A 89 -16.25 20.38 8.39
N HIS A 90 -15.96 19.90 7.18
CA HIS A 90 -16.78 20.11 5.99
C HIS A 90 -17.54 18.85 5.55
N GLY A 91 -17.55 17.79 6.38
CA GLY A 91 -18.25 16.54 6.09
C GLY A 91 -17.66 15.73 4.92
N VAL A 92 -16.39 15.98 4.56
CA VAL A 92 -15.70 15.23 3.51
C VAL A 92 -14.78 14.18 4.13
N ASP A 93 -14.89 12.94 3.67
CA ASP A 93 -14.01 11.87 4.13
C ASP A 93 -12.55 12.16 3.75
N TYR A 94 -11.66 12.08 4.73
CA TYR A 94 -10.25 12.44 4.55
C TYR A 94 -9.51 11.48 3.62
N LEU A 95 -9.83 10.18 3.68
CA LEU A 95 -9.10 9.14 2.97
C LEU A 95 -9.60 9.00 1.52
N THR A 96 -10.91 8.92 1.32
CA THR A 96 -11.54 8.58 0.05
C THR A 96 -12.20 9.79 -0.63
N GLY A 97 -12.47 10.85 0.14
CA GLY A 97 -13.10 12.05 -0.37
C GLY A 97 -12.21 12.83 -1.32
N SER A 98 -12.84 13.68 -2.12
CA SER A 98 -12.15 14.63 -3.00
C SER A 98 -12.19 16.00 -2.33
N TRP A 99 -11.06 16.46 -1.81
CA TRP A 99 -10.98 17.74 -1.11
C TRP A 99 -9.85 18.61 -1.65
N TRP A 100 -10.06 19.93 -1.57
CA TRP A 100 -9.07 20.94 -1.92
C TRP A 100 -8.96 21.91 -0.74
N PRO A 101 -7.79 22.00 -0.08
CA PRO A 101 -7.69 22.77 1.15
C PRO A 101 -7.80 24.27 0.90
N VAL A 102 -8.45 24.96 1.84
CA VAL A 102 -8.45 26.41 1.91
C VAL A 102 -7.19 26.86 2.64
N LEU A 103 -6.31 27.56 1.93
CA LEU A 103 -5.00 27.95 2.48
C LEU A 103 -5.12 28.79 3.76
N GLU A 104 -6.12 29.66 3.82
CA GLU A 104 -6.41 30.51 4.98
C GLU A 104 -6.67 29.68 6.25
N ASP A 105 -7.40 28.57 6.14
CA ASP A 105 -7.67 27.68 7.29
C ASP A 105 -6.41 26.96 7.76
N LEU A 106 -5.52 26.60 6.83
CA LEU A 106 -4.22 26.01 7.15
C LEU A 106 -3.31 27.02 7.87
N TYR A 107 -3.28 28.28 7.39
CA TYR A 107 -2.52 29.35 8.04
C TYR A 107 -3.05 29.66 9.43
N ARG A 108 -4.38 29.74 9.62
CA ARG A 108 -5.01 29.92 10.94
C ARG A 108 -4.72 28.76 11.89
N SER A 109 -4.56 27.56 11.36
CA SER A 109 -4.20 26.36 12.11
C SER A 109 -2.68 26.19 12.30
N ASN A 110 -1.90 27.20 11.90
CA ASN A 110 -0.43 27.22 11.98
C ASN A 110 0.24 26.03 11.28
N ILE A 111 -0.34 25.58 10.16
CA ILE A 111 0.18 24.46 9.37
C ILE A 111 1.03 25.03 8.22
N PRO A 112 2.34 24.70 8.14
CA PRO A 112 3.21 25.23 7.10
C PRO A 112 2.90 24.59 5.73
N VAL A 113 2.69 25.43 4.73
CA VAL A 113 2.42 25.02 3.33
C VAL A 113 3.61 25.40 2.45
N TYR A 114 4.19 24.40 1.78
CA TYR A 114 5.21 24.61 0.75
C TYR A 114 4.53 24.75 -0.60
N ARG A 115 4.81 25.84 -1.32
CA ARG A 115 4.23 26.11 -2.64
C ARG A 115 5.34 26.41 -3.64
N PHE A 116 5.33 25.72 -4.77
CA PHE A 116 6.32 25.91 -5.83
C PHE A 116 5.73 25.59 -7.21
N VAL A 117 6.48 25.91 -8.26
CA VAL A 117 6.12 25.61 -9.65
C VAL A 117 7.11 24.57 -10.17
N GLN A 118 6.60 23.45 -10.67
CA GLN A 118 7.37 22.47 -11.44
C GLN A 118 7.40 22.92 -12.89
N ARG A 119 8.60 23.13 -13.42
CA ARG A 119 8.85 23.47 -14.83
C ARG A 119 9.04 22.19 -15.66
N PRO A 120 8.94 22.27 -17.00
CA PRO A 120 9.32 21.16 -17.86
C PRO A 120 10.73 20.64 -17.54
N GLY A 121 10.87 19.33 -17.36
CA GLY A 121 12.13 18.66 -17.01
C GLY A 121 12.37 18.53 -15.51
N ASP A 122 11.66 19.28 -14.66
CA ASP A 122 11.79 19.17 -13.21
C ASP A 122 11.19 17.86 -12.71
N LEU A 123 11.90 17.24 -11.76
CA LEU A 123 11.44 16.07 -11.02
C LEU A 123 11.00 16.49 -9.62
N VAL A 124 9.78 16.13 -9.24
CA VAL A 124 9.28 16.33 -7.88
C VAL A 124 9.36 15.01 -7.13
N TRP A 125 10.12 15.02 -6.03
CA TRP A 125 10.19 13.92 -5.07
C TRP A 125 9.29 14.22 -3.88
N ILE A 126 8.33 13.34 -3.66
CA ILE A 126 7.32 13.48 -2.62
C ILE A 126 7.72 12.52 -1.53
N ASN A 127 8.09 13.01 -0.35
CA ASN A 127 8.56 12.12 0.70
C ASN A 127 7.39 11.34 1.36
N ALA A 128 7.71 10.25 2.04
CA ALA A 128 6.76 9.37 2.70
C ALA A 128 5.79 10.15 3.60
N GLY A 129 4.49 10.01 3.34
CA GLY A 129 3.42 10.61 4.15
C GLY A 129 3.10 12.07 3.86
N THR A 130 3.76 12.71 2.91
CA THR A 130 3.52 14.11 2.55
C THR A 130 2.12 14.29 1.94
N VAL A 131 1.34 15.17 2.53
CA VAL A 131 -0.03 15.55 2.14
C VAL A 131 0.05 16.57 1.00
N HIS A 132 -0.76 16.43 -0.05
CA HIS A 132 -0.52 17.20 -1.27
C HIS A 132 -1.62 17.31 -2.29
N TRP A 133 -1.56 18.41 -3.06
CA TRP A 133 -2.49 18.67 -4.15
C TRP A 133 -1.81 19.43 -5.29
N VAL A 134 -2.36 19.28 -6.49
CA VAL A 134 -1.72 19.72 -7.73
C VAL A 134 -2.71 20.43 -8.61
N GLN A 135 -2.28 21.51 -9.25
CA GLN A 135 -3.04 22.14 -10.31
C GLN A 135 -2.15 22.43 -11.52
N ALA A 136 -2.61 22.02 -12.70
CA ALA A 136 -1.99 22.42 -13.95
C ALA A 136 -2.21 23.92 -14.18
N THR A 137 -1.12 24.66 -14.41
CA THR A 137 -1.18 26.08 -14.78
C THR A 137 -1.26 26.27 -16.28
N GLY A 138 -0.67 25.35 -17.06
CA GLY A 138 -0.70 25.32 -18.52
C GLY A 138 -1.22 24.00 -19.07
N TRP A 139 -1.09 23.82 -20.38
CA TRP A 139 -1.21 22.51 -21.01
C TRP A 139 0.04 21.69 -20.73
N CYS A 140 -0.14 20.52 -20.11
CA CYS A 140 0.97 19.71 -19.67
C CYS A 140 0.67 18.22 -19.65
N ASN A 141 1.74 17.44 -19.78
CA ASN A 141 1.73 16.03 -19.48
C ASN A 141 2.65 15.78 -18.28
N ASN A 142 2.22 14.91 -17.37
CA ASN A 142 3.05 14.39 -16.29
C ASN A 142 3.08 12.88 -16.36
N ILE A 143 4.21 12.29 -16.00
CA ILE A 143 4.29 10.87 -15.64
C ILE A 143 4.61 10.74 -14.16
N ALA A 144 3.99 9.77 -13.50
CA ALA A 144 4.24 9.49 -12.09
C ALA A 144 4.17 8.00 -11.77
N TRP A 145 4.91 7.61 -10.74
CA TRP A 145 4.89 6.30 -10.11
C TRP A 145 5.36 6.43 -8.66
N ASN A 146 5.17 5.37 -7.88
CA ASN A 146 5.64 5.30 -6.51
C ASN A 146 6.92 4.47 -6.41
N VAL A 147 7.73 4.82 -5.42
CA VAL A 147 8.89 4.05 -4.96
C VAL A 147 8.79 3.94 -3.44
N GLY A 148 9.18 2.79 -2.89
CA GLY A 148 9.29 2.57 -1.45
C GLY A 148 10.75 2.37 -1.09
N PRO A 149 11.50 3.43 -0.76
CA PRO A 149 12.87 3.28 -0.28
C PRO A 149 12.95 2.35 0.93
N LEU A 150 13.98 1.51 0.99
CA LEU A 150 14.24 0.65 2.15
C LEU A 150 14.83 1.46 3.31
N THR A 151 13.99 2.24 3.99
CA THR A 151 14.35 3.00 5.19
C THR A 151 13.36 2.73 6.31
N ALA A 152 13.82 2.79 7.57
CA ALA A 152 12.96 2.60 8.74
C ALA A 152 11.74 3.54 8.71
N TYR A 153 11.96 4.83 8.39
CA TYR A 153 10.90 5.84 8.31
C TYR A 153 9.82 5.47 7.28
N GLN A 154 10.23 5.05 6.08
CA GLN A 154 9.31 4.66 5.02
C GLN A 154 8.51 3.41 5.41
N TYR A 155 9.15 2.41 6.01
CA TYR A 155 8.50 1.17 6.41
C TYR A 155 7.52 1.37 7.57
N GLN A 156 7.92 2.12 8.60
CA GLN A 156 7.06 2.50 9.72
C GLN A 156 5.77 3.18 9.22
N LEU A 157 5.92 4.22 8.40
CA LEU A 157 4.81 4.97 7.84
C LEU A 157 3.88 4.12 6.96
N ALA A 158 4.43 3.15 6.24
CA ALA A 158 3.65 2.22 5.44
C ALA A 158 2.84 1.26 6.31
N LEU A 159 3.42 0.71 7.39
CA LEU A 159 2.72 -0.15 8.34
C LEU A 159 1.66 0.60 9.15
N GLU A 160 1.97 1.77 9.70
CA GLU A 160 0.99 2.60 10.42
C GLU A 160 -0.23 2.91 9.54
N ARG A 161 0.00 3.15 8.23
CA ARG A 161 -1.09 3.36 7.29
C ARG A 161 -1.85 2.07 7.01
N TYR A 162 -1.14 0.95 6.84
CA TYR A 162 -1.78 -0.34 6.62
C TYR A 162 -2.76 -0.69 7.75
N GLU A 163 -2.36 -0.50 9.01
CA GLU A 163 -3.23 -0.72 10.18
C GLU A 163 -4.35 0.32 10.28
N TRP A 164 -4.06 1.60 10.02
CA TRP A 164 -5.09 2.64 10.02
C TRP A 164 -6.19 2.42 8.97
N ASN A 165 -5.78 1.94 7.79
CA ASN A 165 -6.69 1.59 6.71
C ASN A 165 -7.65 0.47 7.12
N GLU A 166 -7.15 -0.56 7.82
CA GLU A 166 -7.99 -1.63 8.38
C GLU A 166 -9.03 -1.07 9.35
N VAL A 167 -8.61 -0.21 10.30
CA VAL A 167 -9.52 0.47 11.24
C VAL A 167 -10.59 1.31 10.54
N LYS A 168 -10.25 1.89 9.38
CA LYS A 168 -11.15 2.72 8.58
C LYS A 168 -11.91 1.97 7.49
N ASN A 169 -11.76 0.64 7.41
CA ASN A 169 -12.34 -0.19 6.34
C ASN A 169 -11.98 0.32 4.93
N VAL A 170 -10.74 0.75 4.74
CA VAL A 170 -10.19 1.16 3.44
C VAL A 170 -9.19 0.12 2.98
N LYS A 171 -9.25 -0.25 1.70
CA LYS A 171 -8.30 -1.20 1.10
C LYS A 171 -6.88 -0.65 1.10
N SER A 172 -5.95 -1.41 1.66
CA SER A 172 -4.51 -1.19 1.46
C SER A 172 -4.08 -1.81 0.12
N ILE A 173 -3.81 -0.99 -0.90
CA ILE A 173 -3.38 -1.50 -2.22
C ILE A 173 -2.06 -2.26 -2.14
N VAL A 174 -1.15 -1.83 -1.27
CA VAL A 174 0.10 -2.56 -1.03
C VAL A 174 -0.11 -3.57 0.09
N PRO A 175 0.09 -4.87 -0.20
CA PRO A 175 -0.02 -5.94 0.77
C PRO A 175 1.24 -5.95 1.63
N MET A 176 1.20 -5.22 2.75
CA MET A 176 2.40 -4.98 3.56
C MET A 176 2.96 -6.28 4.14
N ILE A 177 2.10 -7.23 4.54
CA ILE A 177 2.58 -8.50 5.10
C ILE A 177 3.32 -9.29 4.02
N HIS A 178 2.71 -9.43 2.84
CA HIS A 178 3.34 -10.09 1.70
C HIS A 178 4.68 -9.44 1.29
N VAL A 179 4.72 -8.10 1.20
CA VAL A 179 5.95 -7.36 0.86
C VAL A 179 7.03 -7.59 1.90
N SER A 180 6.71 -7.55 3.19
CA SER A 180 7.69 -7.78 4.26
C SER A 180 8.33 -9.16 4.18
N TRP A 181 7.54 -10.21 3.88
CA TRP A 181 8.08 -11.56 3.65
C TRP A 181 8.98 -11.62 2.41
N ASN A 182 8.61 -10.97 1.31
CA ASN A 182 9.45 -10.96 0.10
C ASN A 182 10.75 -10.18 0.28
N VAL A 183 10.71 -9.05 0.99
CA VAL A 183 11.91 -8.27 1.36
C VAL A 183 12.83 -9.12 2.21
N ALA A 184 12.32 -9.81 3.22
CA ALA A 184 13.12 -10.68 4.09
C ALA A 184 13.77 -11.85 3.33
N ARG A 185 13.14 -12.35 2.25
CA ARG A 185 13.68 -13.42 1.40
C ARG A 185 14.79 -12.97 0.46
N THR A 186 14.74 -11.73 -0.02
CA THR A 186 15.50 -11.31 -1.21
C THR A 186 16.48 -10.18 -0.96
N VAL A 187 16.35 -9.46 0.17
CA VAL A 187 17.11 -8.26 0.45
C VAL A 187 17.87 -8.39 1.76
N LYS A 188 19.17 -8.07 1.71
CA LYS A 188 20.00 -7.87 2.91
C LYS A 188 19.77 -6.46 3.43
N ILE A 189 19.35 -6.33 4.68
CA ILE A 189 19.07 -5.04 5.32
C ILE A 189 20.21 -4.74 6.29
N SER A 190 20.92 -3.63 6.06
CA SER A 190 22.02 -3.19 6.92
C SER A 190 21.59 -2.18 8.00
N ASP A 191 20.42 -1.55 7.85
CA ASP A 191 19.88 -0.60 8.81
C ASP A 191 19.25 -1.34 10.01
N PRO A 192 19.80 -1.21 11.22
CA PRO A 192 19.32 -1.95 12.39
C PRO A 192 17.86 -1.66 12.74
N ASP A 193 17.38 -0.43 12.51
CA ASP A 193 16.02 -0.05 12.90
C ASP A 193 14.99 -0.59 11.90
N LEU A 194 15.27 -0.50 10.61
CA LEU A 194 14.46 -1.18 9.58
C LEU A 194 14.44 -2.70 9.79
N TYR A 195 15.61 -3.29 10.07
CA TYR A 195 15.71 -4.73 10.36
C TYR A 195 14.79 -5.14 11.52
N LYS A 196 14.85 -4.43 12.66
CA LYS A 196 13.98 -4.70 13.82
C LYS A 196 12.50 -4.60 13.47
N MET A 197 12.10 -3.56 12.72
CA MET A 197 10.70 -3.35 12.34
C MET A 197 10.19 -4.47 11.41
N ILE A 198 10.97 -4.86 10.40
CA ILE A 198 10.60 -5.98 9.51
C ILE A 198 10.54 -7.27 10.32
N LYS A 199 11.58 -7.58 11.11
CA LYS A 199 11.64 -8.79 11.94
C LYS A 199 10.45 -8.89 12.89
N TYR A 200 10.06 -7.78 13.53
CA TYR A 200 8.88 -7.74 14.39
C TYR A 200 7.59 -8.05 13.62
N CYS A 201 7.41 -7.44 12.44
CA CYS A 201 6.26 -7.70 11.57
C CYS A 201 6.17 -9.19 11.16
N LEU A 202 7.30 -9.81 10.80
CA LEU A 202 7.35 -11.24 10.46
C LEU A 202 6.96 -12.11 11.66
N MET A 203 7.47 -11.79 12.85
CA MET A 203 7.14 -12.52 14.08
C MET A 203 5.64 -12.46 14.40
N GLN A 204 5.01 -11.28 14.28
CA GLN A 204 3.56 -11.15 14.47
C GLN A 204 2.77 -11.93 13.40
N SER A 205 3.23 -11.89 12.15
CA SER A 205 2.61 -12.65 11.05
C SER A 205 2.67 -14.16 11.28
N ILE A 206 3.82 -14.71 11.73
CA ILE A 206 3.95 -16.13 12.11
C ILE A 206 2.98 -16.47 13.23
N LYS A 207 2.98 -15.68 14.31
CA LYS A 207 2.10 -15.90 15.47
C LYS A 207 0.63 -15.94 15.05
N HIS A 208 0.21 -15.02 14.19
CA HIS A 208 -1.16 -14.99 13.67
C HIS A 208 -1.48 -16.25 12.85
N CYS A 209 -0.61 -16.62 11.91
CA CYS A 209 -0.79 -17.83 11.10
C CYS A 209 -0.86 -19.09 11.97
N GLN A 210 0.01 -19.20 12.97
CA GLN A 210 0.05 -20.35 13.86
C GLN A 210 -1.22 -20.47 14.71
N VAL A 211 -1.66 -19.38 15.36
CA VAL A 211 -2.89 -19.38 16.17
C VAL A 211 -4.11 -19.72 15.32
N GLN A 212 -4.20 -19.16 14.11
CA GLN A 212 -5.28 -19.43 13.18
C GLN A 212 -5.29 -20.90 12.73
N ARG A 213 -4.12 -21.44 12.38
CA ARG A 213 -3.96 -22.85 12.00
C ARG A 213 -4.36 -23.79 13.12
N GLU A 214 -3.89 -23.54 14.34
CA GLU A 214 -4.22 -24.35 15.52
C GLU A 214 -5.72 -24.31 15.84
N SER A 215 -6.35 -23.14 15.72
CA SER A 215 -7.79 -22.97 15.88
C SER A 215 -8.59 -23.81 14.86
N LEU A 216 -8.16 -23.81 13.60
CA LEU A 216 -8.80 -24.59 12.53
C LEU A 216 -8.63 -26.10 12.73
N VAL A 217 -7.43 -26.54 13.12
CA VAL A 217 -7.15 -27.95 13.44
C VAL A 217 -8.00 -28.41 14.63
N ARG A 218 -8.10 -27.59 15.68
CA ARG A 218 -8.96 -27.89 16.85
C ARG A 218 -10.44 -27.99 16.49
N ALA A 219 -10.89 -27.21 15.51
CA ALA A 219 -12.25 -27.29 14.98
C ALA A 219 -12.46 -28.46 13.99
N GLY A 220 -11.45 -29.32 13.76
CA GLY A 220 -11.54 -30.44 12.83
C GLY A 220 -11.60 -30.03 11.35
N LYS A 221 -11.21 -28.80 11.01
CA LYS A 221 -11.29 -28.28 9.65
C LYS A 221 -10.05 -28.70 8.85
N LYS A 222 -10.27 -29.33 7.69
CA LYS A 222 -9.18 -29.70 6.78
C LYS A 222 -8.54 -28.45 6.16
N ILE A 223 -7.23 -28.34 6.31
CA ILE A 223 -6.39 -27.31 5.67
C ILE A 223 -5.69 -27.99 4.49
N ALA A 224 -5.92 -27.50 3.27
CA ALA A 224 -5.25 -28.00 2.08
C ALA A 224 -4.06 -27.11 1.73
N TYR A 225 -2.91 -27.72 1.44
CA TYR A 225 -1.73 -26.96 1.00
C TYR A 225 -1.88 -26.56 -0.47
N GLN A 226 -1.74 -25.28 -0.76
CA GLN A 226 -1.68 -24.73 -2.11
C GLN A 226 -0.54 -23.72 -2.18
N GLY A 227 0.65 -24.23 -2.51
CA GLY A 227 1.84 -23.40 -2.69
C GLY A 227 1.63 -22.31 -3.73
N ARG A 228 2.32 -21.18 -3.55
CA ARG A 228 2.21 -20.06 -4.46
C ARG A 228 2.83 -20.34 -5.82
N VAL A 229 2.20 -19.81 -6.85
CA VAL A 229 2.76 -19.78 -8.20
C VAL A 229 3.57 -18.49 -8.41
N LYS A 230 4.49 -18.54 -9.38
CA LYS A 230 5.27 -17.36 -9.75
C LYS A 230 4.34 -16.25 -10.23
N ASP A 231 4.61 -15.02 -9.78
CA ASP A 231 3.85 -13.81 -10.11
C ASP A 231 2.37 -13.84 -9.66
N GLU A 232 2.02 -14.73 -8.72
CA GLU A 232 0.70 -14.76 -8.10
C GLU A 232 0.47 -13.49 -7.25
N PRO A 233 -0.67 -12.80 -7.40
CA PRO A 233 -0.96 -11.61 -6.63
C PRO A 233 -1.19 -11.92 -5.14
N ALA A 234 -1.05 -10.91 -4.29
CA ALA A 234 -1.53 -11.04 -2.91
C ALA A 234 -3.06 -11.07 -2.88
N TYR A 235 -3.61 -11.83 -1.94
CA TYR A 235 -5.04 -11.99 -1.80
C TYR A 235 -5.63 -10.99 -0.81
N TYR A 236 -6.85 -10.58 -1.11
CA TYR A 236 -7.64 -9.68 -0.27
C TYR A 236 -9.01 -10.31 -0.03
N CYS A 237 -9.59 -10.01 1.12
CA CYS A 237 -10.94 -10.44 1.45
C CYS A 237 -11.94 -9.75 0.52
N ASN A 238 -12.80 -10.52 -0.13
CA ASN A 238 -13.82 -10.00 -1.04
C ASN A 238 -14.87 -9.12 -0.34
N GLU A 239 -15.06 -9.27 0.97
CA GLU A 239 -16.09 -8.54 1.71
C GLU A 239 -15.57 -7.27 2.41
N CYS A 240 -14.35 -7.31 2.95
CA CYS A 240 -13.81 -6.20 3.75
C CYS A 240 -12.46 -5.68 3.28
N ASP A 241 -11.95 -6.15 2.13
CA ASP A 241 -10.73 -5.66 1.48
C ASP A 241 -9.42 -5.71 2.30
N VAL A 242 -9.41 -6.42 3.44
CA VAL A 242 -8.19 -6.68 4.21
C VAL A 242 -7.29 -7.68 3.49
N GLU A 243 -5.97 -7.54 3.63
CA GLU A 243 -5.02 -8.52 3.12
C GLU A 243 -5.24 -9.87 3.81
N VAL A 244 -5.27 -10.96 3.04
CA VAL A 244 -5.39 -12.32 3.56
C VAL A 244 -4.08 -13.04 3.23
N PHE A 245 -3.19 -13.09 4.22
CA PHE A 245 -1.87 -13.70 4.08
C PHE A 245 -1.86 -15.15 4.57
N ASN A 246 -1.21 -16.03 3.81
CA ASN A 246 -0.98 -17.45 4.08
C ASN A 246 -2.24 -18.34 4.11
N ILE A 247 -3.17 -18.12 5.04
CA ILE A 247 -4.36 -18.96 5.24
C ILE A 247 -5.56 -18.32 4.55
N LEU A 248 -6.01 -18.90 3.45
CA LEU A 248 -7.10 -18.38 2.62
C LEU A 248 -8.40 -19.13 2.89
N PHE A 249 -9.50 -18.39 3.06
CA PHE A 249 -10.84 -18.97 3.19
C PHE A 249 -11.57 -18.81 1.87
N VAL A 250 -11.80 -19.92 1.18
CA VAL A 250 -12.30 -19.93 -0.19
C VAL A 250 -13.71 -20.48 -0.29
N THR A 251 -14.56 -19.78 -1.02
CA THR A 251 -15.92 -20.23 -1.36
C THR A 251 -16.10 -20.23 -2.88
N SER A 252 -16.82 -21.20 -3.41
CA SER A 252 -17.25 -21.20 -4.81
C SER A 252 -18.52 -20.36 -4.99
N GLU A 253 -18.56 -19.49 -6.00
CA GLU A 253 -19.80 -18.83 -6.40
C GLU A 253 -20.82 -19.82 -6.98
N THR A 254 -22.08 -19.69 -6.55
CA THR A 254 -23.22 -20.44 -7.08
C THR A 254 -23.67 -19.79 -8.40
N GLY A 255 -22.96 -20.05 -9.50
CA GLY A 255 -23.23 -19.34 -10.76
C GLY A 255 -22.51 -19.78 -12.04
N GLY A 256 -21.95 -20.99 -12.11
CA GLY A 256 -21.57 -21.62 -13.38
C GLY A 256 -20.21 -21.24 -13.98
N ARG A 257 -19.35 -20.50 -13.27
CA ARG A 257 -17.91 -20.39 -13.59
C ARG A 257 -17.10 -20.76 -12.35
N ASN A 258 -15.97 -21.44 -12.54
CA ASN A 258 -15.02 -21.83 -11.49
C ASN A 258 -14.31 -20.60 -10.88
N THR A 259 -15.06 -19.62 -10.38
CA THR A 259 -14.55 -18.44 -9.69
C THR A 259 -14.57 -18.72 -8.19
N TYR A 260 -13.37 -18.81 -7.63
CA TYR A 260 -13.13 -18.95 -6.21
C TYR A 260 -12.96 -17.56 -5.60
N LEU A 261 -13.78 -17.24 -4.59
CA LEU A 261 -13.67 -15.99 -3.83
C LEU A 261 -12.87 -16.22 -2.56
N VAL A 262 -11.91 -15.33 -2.28
CA VAL A 262 -11.11 -15.35 -1.05
C VAL A 262 -11.72 -14.44 0.00
N HIS A 263 -11.77 -14.94 1.24
CA HIS A 263 -12.26 -14.25 2.42
C HIS A 263 -11.22 -14.29 3.54
N CYS A 264 -11.29 -13.32 4.46
CA CYS A 264 -10.62 -13.43 5.76
C CYS A 264 -11.43 -14.34 6.70
N GLU A 265 -10.81 -14.79 7.79
CA GLU A 265 -11.48 -15.67 8.76
C GLU A 265 -12.76 -15.04 9.35
N GLY A 266 -12.70 -13.75 9.70
CA GLY A 266 -13.85 -13.04 10.28
C GLY A 266 -15.06 -13.03 9.35
N CYS A 267 -14.85 -12.72 8.07
CA CYS A 267 -15.89 -12.76 7.04
C CYS A 267 -16.41 -14.17 6.78
N ALA A 268 -15.51 -15.14 6.65
CA ALA A 268 -15.88 -16.53 6.43
C ALA A 268 -16.74 -17.08 7.59
N ARG A 269 -16.39 -16.74 8.84
CA ARG A 269 -17.17 -17.12 10.03
C ARG A 269 -18.49 -16.38 10.16
N ARG A 270 -18.57 -15.11 9.74
CA ARG A 270 -19.84 -14.37 9.67
C ARG A 270 -20.83 -15.03 8.72
N ARG A 271 -20.35 -15.54 7.58
CA ARG A 271 -21.17 -16.27 6.61
C ARG A 271 -21.56 -17.66 7.11
N SER A 272 -20.63 -18.39 7.69
CA SER A 272 -20.88 -19.71 8.30
C SER A 272 -19.99 -19.88 9.53
N GLY A 273 -20.59 -19.84 10.73
CA GLY A 273 -19.85 -19.92 11.99
C GLY A 273 -18.96 -21.16 12.11
N ALA A 274 -19.43 -22.28 11.58
CA ALA A 274 -18.71 -23.55 11.50
C ALA A 274 -17.99 -23.77 10.16
N LEU A 275 -17.84 -22.72 9.34
CA LEU A 275 -17.12 -22.73 8.05
C LEU A 275 -17.63 -23.81 7.08
N HIS A 276 -18.93 -24.11 7.08
CA HIS A 276 -19.51 -25.10 6.17
C HIS A 276 -19.46 -24.58 4.73
N GLY A 277 -19.04 -25.43 3.78
CA GLY A 277 -18.84 -25.03 2.38
C GLY A 277 -17.63 -24.13 2.12
N VAL A 278 -16.82 -23.82 3.15
CA VAL A 278 -15.57 -23.07 3.01
C VAL A 278 -14.39 -24.03 2.90
N ILE A 279 -13.57 -23.84 1.88
CA ILE A 279 -12.28 -24.53 1.68
C ILE A 279 -11.20 -23.67 2.32
N VAL A 280 -10.34 -24.25 3.14
CA VAL A 280 -9.21 -23.54 3.74
C VAL A 280 -7.92 -23.95 3.03
N LEU A 281 -7.19 -22.97 2.51
CA LEU A 281 -5.94 -23.16 1.81
C LEU A 281 -4.79 -22.56 2.61
N GLU A 282 -3.64 -23.22 2.63
CA GLU A 282 -2.39 -22.74 3.23
C GLU A 282 -1.35 -22.56 2.13
N GLN A 283 -0.82 -21.35 1.99
CA GLN A 283 0.12 -20.99 0.93
C GLN A 283 1.57 -21.31 1.26
N TYR A 284 1.95 -21.13 2.53
CA TYR A 284 3.30 -21.34 3.03
C TYR A 284 3.24 -22.25 4.24
N LYS A 285 4.11 -23.27 4.26
CA LYS A 285 4.22 -24.14 5.42
C LYS A 285 4.85 -23.37 6.58
N THR A 286 4.48 -23.74 7.81
CA THR A 286 5.07 -23.14 9.02
C THR A 286 6.59 -23.22 9.00
N GLU A 287 7.15 -24.36 8.57
CA GLU A 287 8.60 -24.56 8.51
C GLU A 287 9.26 -23.63 7.48
N GLU A 288 8.59 -23.34 6.36
CA GLU A 288 9.10 -22.40 5.35
C GLU A 288 9.17 -20.98 5.92
N LEU A 289 8.11 -20.53 6.61
CA LEU A 289 8.07 -19.21 7.24
C LEU A 289 9.13 -19.08 8.36
N MET A 290 9.32 -20.14 9.15
CA MET A 290 10.35 -20.17 10.19
C MET A 290 11.76 -20.10 9.60
N GLN A 291 12.05 -20.86 8.53
CA GLN A 291 13.35 -20.81 7.86
C GLN A 291 13.67 -19.42 7.29
N ILE A 292 12.69 -18.76 6.67
CA ILE A 292 12.86 -17.38 6.16
C ILE A 292 13.08 -16.42 7.32
N TYR A 293 12.31 -16.56 8.40
CA TYR A 293 12.46 -15.74 9.58
C TYR A 293 13.87 -15.91 10.17
N ASP A 294 14.32 -17.12 10.46
CA ASP A 294 15.63 -17.38 11.06
C ASP A 294 16.78 -16.95 10.15
N GLY A 295 16.65 -17.13 8.83
CA GLY A 295 17.63 -16.69 7.83
C GLY A 295 17.70 -15.17 7.64
N PHE A 296 16.67 -14.43 8.04
CA PHE A 296 16.67 -12.96 7.96
C PHE A 296 17.46 -12.38 9.14
N THR A 297 18.74 -12.10 8.93
CA THR A 297 19.65 -11.49 9.91
C THR A 297 20.15 -10.13 9.42
N LEU A 298 20.61 -9.29 10.36
CA LEU A 298 21.31 -8.04 10.09
C LEU A 298 22.66 -8.29 9.40
#